data_AF-A0A550J655-F1
#
_entry.id   AF-A0A550J655-F1
#
_cell.length_a   1.000
_cell.length_b   1.000
_cell.length_c   1.000
_cell.angle_alpha   90.00
_cell.angle_beta   90.00
_cell.angle_gamma   90.00
#
_symmetry.space_group_name_H-M   'P 1'
#
loop_
_entity.id
_entity.type
_entity.pdbx_description
1 polymer ?
#
loop_
_entity_poly.entity_id
_entity_poly.type
_entity_poly.pdbx_seq_one_letter_code
_entity_poly.pdbx_strand_id
1 'polypeptide(L)' 'MTVEELKTAVLALDPEQKKTFMLETLTPLAGDAVKDPAFLMQLFPVFLGILKESGMDLQQLLQFAMMMNGGPKTGA' A
#
# COMPACT_ATOMS: atom_id res chain seq x y z
N MET A 1 -21.68 13.67 -1.28
CA MET A 1 -21.01 12.49 -1.81
C MET A 1 -20.93 11.46 -0.70
N THR A 2 -21.53 10.29 -0.89
CA THR A 2 -21.48 9.17 0.06
C THR A 2 -20.20 8.34 -0.16
N VAL A 3 -19.86 7.47 0.78
CA VAL A 3 -18.73 6.52 0.62
C VAL A 3 -18.96 5.59 -0.58
N GLU A 4 -20.21 5.23 -0.85
CA GLU A 4 -20.59 4.39 -1.99
C GLU A 4 -20.41 5.13 -3.33
N GLU A 5 -20.79 6.40 -3.38
CA GLU A 5 -20.55 7.26 -4.55
C GLU A 5 -19.04 7.46 -4.80
N LEU A 6 -18.24 7.66 -3.74
CA LEU A 6 -16.79 7.77 -3.83
C LEU A 6 -16.16 6.47 -4.38
N LYS A 7 -16.58 5.32 -3.83
CA LYS A 7 -16.09 4.01 -4.28
C LYS A 7 -16.39 3.80 -5.76
N THR A 8 -17.60 4.14 -6.19
CA THR A 8 -18.00 4.03 -7.60
C THR A 8 -17.12 4.90 -8.49
N ALA A 9 -16.88 6.15 -8.10
CA ALA A 9 -16.02 7.07 -8.86
C ALA A 9 -14.56 6.58 -8.95
N VAL A 10 -13.97 6.14 -7.84
CA VAL A 10 -12.57 5.65 -7.81
C VAL A 10 -12.41 4.36 -8.62
N LEU A 11 -13.38 3.44 -8.57
CA LEU A 11 -13.33 2.21 -9.34
C LEU A 11 -13.52 2.43 -10.85
N ALA A 12 -14.15 3.53 -11.25
CA ALA A 12 -14.32 3.92 -12.65
C ALA A 12 -13.07 4.58 -13.28
N LEU A 13 -12.08 4.96 -12.49
CA LEU A 13 -10.81 5.52 -12.98
C LEU A 13 -10.07 4.55 -13.90
N ASP A 14 -9.33 5.09 -14.86
CA ASP A 14 -8.43 4.29 -15.70
C ASP A 14 -7.22 3.76 -14.89
N PRO A 15 -6.42 2.81 -15.44
CA PRO A 15 -5.31 2.22 -14.71
C PRO A 15 -4.22 3.21 -14.25
N GLU A 16 -3.94 4.27 -15.01
CA GLU A 16 -2.93 5.27 -14.65
C GLU A 16 -3.44 6.17 -13.54
N GLN A 17 -4.68 6.63 -13.66
CA GLN A 17 -5.36 7.39 -12.63
C GLN A 17 -5.48 6.62 -11.31
N LYS A 18 -5.78 5.30 -11.38
CA LYS A 18 -5.80 4.44 -10.18
C LYS A 18 -4.45 4.38 -9.49
N LYS A 19 -3.35 4.25 -10.25
CA LYS A 19 -1.99 4.26 -9.69
C LYS A 19 -1.68 5.58 -9.00
N THR A 20 -1.92 6.71 -9.67
CA THR A 20 -1.70 8.05 -9.12
C THR A 20 -2.53 8.24 -7.85
N PHE A 21 -3.82 7.91 -7.90
CA PHE A 21 -4.71 7.99 -6.75
C PHE A 21 -4.18 7.14 -5.58
N MET A 22 -3.81 5.87 -5.81
CA MET A 22 -3.28 5.01 -4.75
C MET A 22 -1.99 5.57 -4.14
N LEU A 23 -1.04 6.01 -4.95
CA LEU A 23 0.25 6.53 -4.47
C LEU A 23 0.10 7.81 -3.63
N GLU A 24 -0.83 8.68 -4.02
CA GLU A 24 -1.04 9.95 -3.34
C GLU A 24 -1.95 9.83 -2.12
N THR A 25 -2.89 8.88 -2.11
CA THR A 25 -3.95 8.83 -1.09
C THR A 25 -3.83 7.70 -0.09
N LEU A 26 -3.12 6.59 -0.38
CA LEU A 26 -3.01 5.47 0.57
C LEU A 26 -2.44 5.91 1.93
N THR A 27 -1.33 6.66 1.93
CA THR A 27 -0.69 7.12 3.17
C THR A 27 -1.55 8.13 3.94
N PRO A 28 -2.14 9.16 3.31
CA PRO A 28 -3.09 10.05 3.99
C PRO A 28 -4.38 9.35 4.49
N LEU A 29 -4.93 8.41 3.72
CA LEU A 29 -6.12 7.63 4.11
C LEU A 29 -5.82 6.71 5.29
N ALA A 30 -4.62 6.13 5.33
CA ALA A 30 -4.12 5.37 6.45
C ALA A 30 -4.00 6.23 7.72
N GLY A 31 -3.52 7.48 7.61
CA GLY A 31 -3.63 8.55 8.61
C GLY A 31 -3.56 8.11 10.08
N ASP A 32 -4.63 8.38 10.83
CA ASP A 32 -4.80 7.91 12.22
C ASP A 32 -5.33 6.47 12.31
N ALA A 33 -5.90 5.92 11.24
CA ALA A 33 -6.42 4.55 11.22
C ALA A 33 -5.31 3.52 11.42
N VAL A 34 -4.11 3.75 10.89
CA VAL A 34 -2.95 2.88 11.15
C VAL A 34 -2.43 2.98 12.59
N LYS A 35 -2.89 3.95 13.39
CA LYS A 35 -2.61 3.99 14.83
C LYS A 35 -3.54 3.08 15.62
N ASP A 36 -4.62 2.58 15.03
CA ASP A 36 -5.50 1.57 15.60
C ASP A 36 -4.93 0.17 15.33
N PRO A 37 -4.45 -0.56 16.37
CA PRO A 37 -3.92 -1.91 16.21
C PRO A 37 -4.94 -2.90 15.62
N ALA A 38 -6.23 -2.72 15.88
CA ALA A 38 -7.26 -3.59 15.33
C ALA A 38 -7.41 -3.38 13.81
N PHE A 39 -7.35 -2.13 13.35
CA PHE A 39 -7.36 -1.81 11.92
C PHE A 39 -6.12 -2.34 11.21
N LEU A 40 -4.93 -2.22 11.81
CA LEU A 40 -3.70 -2.79 11.24
C LEU A 40 -3.83 -4.30 10.99
N MET A 41 -4.42 -5.04 11.94
CA MET A 41 -4.66 -6.47 11.81
C MET A 41 -5.67 -6.80 10.70
N GLN A 42 -6.63 -5.91 10.44
CA GLN A 42 -7.58 -6.05 9.33
C GLN A 42 -6.95 -5.69 7.97
N LEU A 43 -6.02 -4.75 7.95
CA LEU A 43 -5.35 -4.31 6.73
C LEU A 43 -4.30 -5.31 6.23
N PHE A 44 -3.69 -6.07 7.14
CA PHE A 44 -2.70 -7.10 6.83
C PHE A 44 -3.13 -8.11 5.74
N PRO A 45 -4.28 -8.81 5.85
CA PRO A 45 -4.72 -9.73 4.81
C PRO A 45 -5.02 -9.04 3.46
N VAL A 46 -5.41 -7.76 3.46
CA VAL A 46 -5.62 -6.99 2.22
C VAL A 46 -4.30 -6.79 1.49
N PHE A 47 -3.24 -6.39 2.19
CA PHE A 47 -1.91 -6.27 1.60
C PHE A 47 -1.41 -7.63 1.08
N LEU A 48 -1.54 -8.71 1.86
CA LEU A 48 -1.15 -10.04 1.39
C LEU A 48 -1.86 -10.46 0.10
N GLY A 49 -3.14 -10.11 -0.05
CA GLY A 49 -3.89 -10.34 -1.28
C GLY A 49 -3.26 -9.65 -2.49
N ILE A 50 -2.93 -8.36 -2.35
CA ILE A 50 -2.30 -7.55 -3.40
C ILE A 50 -0.95 -8.15 -3.82
N LEU A 51 -0.13 -8.57 -2.84
CA LEU A 51 1.19 -9.15 -3.11
C LEU A 51 1.08 -10.49 -3.84
N LYS A 52 0.12 -11.32 -3.43
CA LYS A 52 -0.15 -12.60 -4.09
C LYS A 52 -0.58 -12.39 -5.55
N GLU A 53 -1.39 -11.38 -5.83
CA GLU A 53 -1.79 -11.02 -7.20
C GLU A 53 -0.63 -10.48 -8.04
N SER A 54 0.33 -9.79 -7.43
CA SER A 54 1.55 -9.35 -8.12
C SER A 54 2.56 -10.48 -8.38
N GLY A 55 2.32 -11.69 -7.87
CA GLY A 55 3.24 -12.82 -7.98
C GLY A 55 4.50 -12.71 -7.11
N MET A 56 4.54 -11.75 -6.18
CA MET A 56 5.66 -11.55 -5.25
C MET A 56 5.27 -12.11 -3.88
N ASP A 57 6.17 -12.85 -3.25
CA ASP A 57 5.95 -13.28 -1.87
C ASP A 57 6.40 -12.20 -0.86
N LEU A 58 5.85 -12.25 0.36
CA LEU A 58 6.18 -11.30 1.42
C LEU A 58 7.67 -11.35 1.80
N GLN A 59 8.32 -12.51 1.74
CA GLN A 59 9.73 -12.66 2.10
C GLN A 59 10.62 -11.94 1.08
N GLN A 60 10.31 -12.04 -0.21
CA GLN A 60 11.00 -11.32 -1.28
C GLN A 60 10.88 -9.82 -1.09
N LEU A 61 9.70 -9.31 -0.75
CA LEU A 61 9.51 -7.88 -0.48
C LEU A 61 10.29 -7.40 0.73
N LEU A 62 10.34 -8.19 1.80
CA LEU A 62 11.16 -7.89 2.97
C LEU A 62 12.66 -7.89 2.62
N GLN A 63 13.11 -8.82 1.76
CA GLN A 63 14.48 -8.84 1.25
C GLN A 63 14.79 -7.60 0.40
N PHE A 64 13.87 -7.18 -0.48
CA PHE A 64 14.01 -5.95 -1.26
C PHE A 64 14.08 -4.71 -0.35
N ALA A 65 13.20 -4.62 0.65
CA ALA A 65 13.22 -3.53 1.62
C ALA A 65 14.54 -3.48 2.41
N MET A 66 15.06 -4.65 2.83
CA MET A 66 16.36 -4.74 3.50
C MET A 66 17.52 -4.31 2.59
N MET A 67 17.50 -4.66 1.30
CA MET A 67 18.50 -4.19 0.34
C MET A 67 18.42 -2.68 0.10
N MET A 68 17.22 -2.11 0.00
CA MET A 68 17.03 -0.67 -0.19
C MET A 68 17.41 0.15 1.06
N ASN A 69 17.13 -0.38 2.26
CA ASN A 69 17.53 0.24 3.52
C ASN A 69 19.03 0.02 3.84
N GLY A 70 19.70 -0.88 3.10
CA GLY A 70 21.10 -1.27 3.25
C GLY A 70 22.03 -0.74 2.15
N GLY A 71 21.65 0.29 1.40
CA GLY A 71 22.54 0.94 0.42
C GLY A 71 23.86 1.40 1.05
N PRO A 72 24.99 1.32 0.33
CA PRO A 72 26.32 1.47 0.92
C PRO A 72 26.51 2.86 1.54
N LYS A 73 26.87 2.89 2.82
CA LYS A 73 27.59 4.04 3.38
C LYS A 73 28.96 4.10 2.73
N THR A 74 29.10 4.82 1.63
CA THR A 74 30.39 5.43 1.27
C THR A 74 30.69 6.48 2.32
N GLY A 75 31.59 6.17 3.27
CA GLY A 75 32.07 7.14 4.25
C GLY A 75 32.82 6.51 5.41
N ALA A 76 34.09 6.18 5.18
CA ALA A 76 35.25 6.37 6.05
C ALA A 76 36.45 5.61 5.47
#